data_AF-A0A968E4J7-F1
#
_entry.id   AF-A0A968E4J7-F1
#
_cell.length_a   1.000
_cell.length_b   1.000
_cell.length_c   1.000
_cell.angle_alpha   90.00
_cell.angle_beta   90.00
_cell.angle_gamma   90.00
#
_symmetry.space_group_name_H-M   'P 1'
#
loop_
_entity.id
_entity.type
_entity.pdbx_description
1 polymer ?
#
loop_
_entity_poly.entity_id
_entity_poly.type
_entity_poly.pdbx_seq_one_letter_code
_entity_poly.pdbx_strand_id
1 'polypeptide(L)' 'PYASLNPRMTVKRTLEEPVLFHNKHITSKEVKDKVAEVMQQVGVDPQWAGRYPHEFSGGQ' A
#
# COMPACT_ATOMS: atom_id res chain seq x y z
N PRO A 1 -13.26 -2.13 4.77
CA PRO A 1 -13.43 -3.04 3.61
C PRO A 1 -12.06 -3.45 3.02
N TYR A 2 -11.45 -4.50 3.58
CA TYR A 2 -10.24 -5.15 3.03
C TYR A 2 -10.50 -5.92 1.73
N ALA A 3 -11.77 -6.03 1.31
CA ALA A 3 -12.24 -6.83 0.19
C ALA A 3 -11.79 -6.35 -1.20
N SER A 4 -11.15 -5.17 -1.30
CA SER A 4 -10.65 -4.63 -2.58
C SER A 4 -9.17 -4.94 -2.85
N LEU A 5 -8.44 -5.51 -1.87
CA LEU A 5 -7.01 -5.80 -2.01
C LEU A 5 -6.81 -7.23 -2.51
N ASN A 6 -5.96 -7.43 -3.51
CA ASN A 6 -5.59 -8.75 -3.98
C ASN A 6 -4.84 -9.51 -2.88
N PRO A 7 -5.35 -10.64 -2.35
CA PRO A 7 -4.77 -11.32 -1.20
C PRO A 7 -3.39 -11.94 -1.49
N ARG A 8 -3.01 -12.06 -2.78
CA ARG A 8 -1.69 -12.55 -3.21
C ARG A 8 -0.65 -11.45 -3.38
N MET A 9 -1.00 -10.20 -3.09
CA MET A 9 -0.11 -9.05 -3.20
C MET A 9 0.07 -8.39 -1.84
N THR A 10 1.25 -7.81 -1.63
CA THR A 10 1.49 -6.99 -0.45
C THR A 10 0.74 -5.66 -0.57
N VAL A 11 0.43 -5.06 0.58
CA VAL A 11 -0.25 -3.74 0.64
C VAL A 11 0.50 -2.70 -0.18
N LYS A 12 1.84 -2.68 -0.06
CA LYS A 12 2.70 -1.84 -0.87
C LYS A 12 2.39 -1.98 -2.36
N ARG A 13 2.44 -3.20 -2.90
CA ARG A 13 2.31 -3.42 -4.34
C ARG A 13 0.92 -3.02 -4.84
N THR A 14 -0.13 -3.25 -4.04
CA THR A 14 -1.49 -2.81 -4.38
C THR A 14 -1.62 -1.28 -4.38
N LEU A 15 -0.91 -0.58 -3.50
CA LEU A 15 -0.91 0.89 -3.47
C LEU A 15 0.02 1.52 -4.53
N GLU A 16 1.09 0.84 -4.94
CA GLU A 16 2.00 1.31 -5.98
C GLU A 16 1.35 1.34 -7.37
N GLU A 17 0.52 0.34 -7.70
CA GLU A 17 -0.14 0.24 -9.01
C GLU A 17 -0.91 1.51 -9.43
N PRO A 18 -1.86 2.05 -8.63
CA PRO A 18 -2.58 3.26 -9.01
C PRO A 18 -1.65 4.49 -9.07
N VAL A 19 -0.64 4.57 -8.20
CA VAL A 19 0.32 5.68 -8.21
C VAL A 19 1.12 5.69 -9.51
N LEU A 20 1.63 4.53 -9.94
CA LEU A 20 2.37 4.38 -11.19
C LEU A 20 1.49 4.61 -12.42
N PHE A 21 0.26 4.09 -12.39
CA PHE A 21 -0.69 4.21 -13.50
C PHE A 21 -1.01 5.68 -13.81
N HIS A 22 -1.26 6.49 -12.79
CA HIS A 22 -1.59 7.91 -12.95
C HIS A 22 -0.36 8.82 -13.11
N ASN A 23 0.85 8.38 -12.70
CA ASN A 23 2.05 9.22 -12.69
C ASN A 23 3.19 8.54 -13.46
N LYS A 24 3.19 8.60 -14.80
CA LYS A 24 4.17 7.89 -15.64
C LYS A 24 5.65 8.31 -15.44
N HIS A 25 5.90 9.47 -14.84
CA HIS A 25 7.24 10.07 -14.69
C HIS A 25 7.69 10.12 -13.22
N ILE A 26 6.92 9.50 -12.32
CA ILE A 26 7.23 9.49 -10.89
C ILE A 26 8.48 8.65 -10.62
N THR A 27 9.32 9.12 -9.70
CA THR A 27 10.48 8.36 -9.25
C THR A 27 10.07 7.28 -8.24
N SER A 28 10.90 6.25 -8.12
CA SER A 28 10.68 5.20 -7.11
C SER A 28 10.68 5.72 -5.67
N LYS A 29 11.32 6.86 -5.40
CA LYS A 29 11.28 7.52 -4.09
C LYS A 29 9.90 8.13 -3.83
N GLU A 30 9.42 8.95 -4.77
CA GLU A 30 8.11 9.61 -4.67
C GLU A 30 6.95 8.61 -4.60
N VAL A 31 7.07 7.44 -5.26
CA VAL A 31 6.10 6.36 -5.13
C VAL A 31 6.04 5.86 -3.68
N LYS A 32 7.20 5.60 -3.06
CA LYS A 32 7.27 5.14 -1.67
C LYS A 32 6.68 6.18 -0.71
N ASP A 33 6.99 7.45 -0.95
CA ASP A 33 6.49 8.56 -0.12
C ASP A 33 4.96 8.66 -0.20
N LYS A 34 4.38 8.57 -1.42
CA LYS A 34 2.91 8.54 -1.61
C LYS A 34 2.25 7.32 -0.98
N VAL A 35 2.85 6.14 -1.11
CA VAL A 35 2.33 4.91 -0.49
C VAL A 35 2.31 5.06 1.04
N ALA A 36 3.38 5.60 1.63
CA ALA A 36 3.45 5.85 3.06
C ALA A 36 2.38 6.86 3.51
N GLU A 37 2.16 7.94 2.75
CA GLU A 37 1.11 8.93 3.02
C GLU A 37 -0.28 8.29 3.04
N VAL A 38 -0.62 7.49 2.02
CA VAL A 38 -1.92 6.81 1.95
C VAL A 38 -2.12 5.86 3.12
N MET A 39 -1.08 5.11 3.49
CA MET A 39 -1.15 4.20 4.64
C MET A 39 -1.40 4.96 5.95
N GLN A 40 -0.71 6.07 6.17
CA GLN A 40 -0.93 6.93 7.34
C GLN A 40 -2.35 7.50 7.39
N GLN A 41 -2.89 7.93 6.24
CA GLN A 41 -4.26 8.46 6.14
C GLN A 41 -5.34 7.46 6.55
N VAL A 42 -5.09 6.16 6.33
CA VAL A 42 -6.01 5.08 6.73
C VAL A 42 -5.65 4.46 8.09
N GLY A 43 -4.71 5.07 8.83
CA GLY A 43 -4.30 4.62 10.17
C GLY A 43 -3.42 3.38 10.19
N VAL A 44 -2.70 3.11 9.11
CA VAL A 44 -1.78 1.97 8.99
C VAL A 44 -0.32 2.46 9.01
N ASP A 45 0.51 1.83 9.83
CA ASP A 45 1.95 2.12 9.86
C ASP A 45 2.61 1.75 8.50
N PRO A 46 3.29 2.69 7.81
CA PRO A 46 4.03 2.42 6.57
C PRO A 46 5.06 1.28 6.69
N GLN A 47 5.56 0.97 7.89
CA GLN A 47 6.43 -0.18 8.11
C GLN A 47 5.76 -1.51 7.74
N TRP A 48 4.42 -1.55 7.76
CA TRP A 48 3.65 -2.75 7.44
C TRP A 48 3.35 -2.88 5.95
N ALA A 49 3.89 -2.00 5.09
CA ALA A 49 3.61 -2.01 3.65
C ALA A 49 4.03 -3.33 2.98
N GLY A 50 5.05 -4.00 3.52
CA GLY A 50 5.51 -5.30 3.05
C GLY A 50 4.57 -6.47 3.38
N ARG A 51 3.55 -6.27 4.22
CA ARG A 51 2.61 -7.31 4.63
C ARG A 51 1.49 -7.52 3.61
N TYR A 52 0.91 -8.71 3.64
CA TYR A 52 -0.30 -9.07 2.91
C TYR A 52 -1.56 -8.59 3.63
N PRO A 53 -2.66 -8.34 2.92
CA PRO A 53 -3.92 -7.86 3.51
C PRO A 53 -4.46 -8.73 4.66
N HIS A 54 -4.27 -10.05 4.60
CA HIS A 54 -4.75 -10.98 5.64
C HIS A 54 -3.91 -10.94 6.92
N GLU A 55 -2.68 -10.40 6.87
CA GLU A 55 -1.83 -10.23 8.05
C GLU A 55 -2.30 -9.07 8.95
N PHE A 56 -3.25 -8.25 8.47
CA PHE A 56 -3.92 -7.22 9.28
C PHE A 56 -5.09 -7.78 10.08
N SER A 57 -5.72 -8.87 9.63
CA SER A 57 -6.88 -9.48 10.28
C SER A 57 -6.54 -10.43 11.45
N GLY A 58 -5.26 -10.76 11.65
CA GLY A 58 -4.81 -11.77 12.63
C GLY A 58 -4.29 -11.24 13.97
N GLY A 59 -4.36 -9.93 14.22
CA GLY A 59 -3.80 -9.36 15.46
C GLY A 59 -4.22 -7.91 15.71
N GLN A 60 -5.49 -7.73 16.06
CA GLN A 60 -5.95 -6.70 16.99
C GLN A 60 -6.47 -7.39 18.25
#